data_AF-A0A8B6E703-F1
#
_entry.id   AF-A0A8B6E703-F1
#
_cell.length_a   1.000
_cell.length_b   1.000
_cell.length_c   1.000
_cell.angle_alpha   90.00
_cell.angle_beta   90.00
_cell.angle_gamma   90.00
#
_symmetry.space_group_name_H-M   'P 1'
#
loop_
_entity.id
_entity.type
_entity.pdbx_description
1 polymer ?
#
loop_
_entity_poly.entity_id
_entity_poly.type
_entity_poly.pdbx_seq_one_letter_code
_entity_poly.pdbx_strand_id
1 'polypeptide(L)'
;MTDGITGDASMVTYVISADNNHTDQERRHYFYRNIKSTSFSLGLSIPSYQKYTMVFTSTPKDIVKSGTPFIEDNKSIVLVAPWKYVMNGSVASNLSDIYSSYKKWEKSGKDDGFWDNEKLLTLHLDLEKTEHMHEFFNQFMLNRTEAIFVATYGGLTRIVPTGSKYKEKIEKDRDTWKASYFKRALDYDGLVFSAPYTLKERTENDTEPIPDIMITKSVTVTAYNYKPAVIGSFVKHEKIVEILGTETDQNCGVDSSIDCYLLDDGAFLISSNREEHFDEVGRFFGKVDPLLMHELYNISVYQRLEDFDYQATCSLNDSTTSSAIRLRIPSINILFELLTVNWWSSIWTWWVSNLSFYSWLNAPVVETANAPEVNKNCIKRQAQYYIPTDFSEIEGVIECINVNCTRNYKAIKLNNSKLKSNLMFVMVDAKCDGCLEEKSGDIDLLQEPKVFEKESEHFCNKQARYRRVTEPCYDYHEKEESDCSGPLSTPVSVAVIVIATIVTVLCTWIR
;
A
#
# COMPACT_ATOMS: atom_id res chain seq x y z
N MET A 1 21.48 12.91 11.31
CA MET A 1 20.49 13.70 12.08
C MET A 1 20.31 13.24 13.53
N THR A 2 20.46 11.93 13.86
CA THR A 2 20.31 11.41 15.23
C THR A 2 21.19 12.12 16.27
N ASP A 3 22.38 12.55 15.88
CA ASP A 3 23.31 13.29 16.75
C ASP A 3 22.99 14.77 16.91
N GLY A 4 21.88 15.24 16.34
CA GLY A 4 21.50 16.66 16.37
C GLY A 4 22.35 17.53 15.45
N ILE A 5 23.10 16.92 14.54
CA ILE A 5 23.86 17.60 13.49
C ILE A 5 22.89 18.16 12.45
N THR A 6 23.16 19.37 12.00
CA THR A 6 22.46 20.02 10.88
C THR A 6 23.25 19.82 9.60
N GLY A 7 22.59 19.52 8.50
CA GLY A 7 23.23 19.40 7.20
C GLY A 7 22.24 19.16 6.07
N ASP A 8 22.80 19.03 4.89
CA ASP A 8 22.09 18.70 3.66
C ASP A 8 22.86 17.61 2.90
N ALA A 9 22.14 16.79 2.16
CA ALA A 9 22.70 15.72 1.36
C ALA A 9 21.85 15.50 0.10
N SER A 10 22.49 15.36 -1.06
CA SER A 10 21.84 14.91 -2.28
C SER A 10 22.23 13.47 -2.56
N MET A 11 21.24 12.58 -2.68
CA MET A 11 21.48 11.17 -2.99
C MET A 11 20.36 10.64 -3.89
N VAL A 12 20.68 9.58 -4.61
CA VAL A 12 19.69 8.86 -5.41
C VAL A 12 18.99 7.87 -4.51
N THR A 13 17.65 7.90 -4.52
CA THR A 13 16.82 7.10 -3.62
C THR A 13 15.70 6.44 -4.40
N TYR A 14 15.34 5.24 -3.98
CA TYR A 14 14.19 4.53 -4.49
C TYR A 14 12.92 5.05 -3.81
N VAL A 15 11.99 5.55 -4.62
CA VAL A 15 10.70 6.08 -4.17
C VAL A 15 9.64 5.04 -4.48
N ILE A 16 9.06 4.47 -3.43
CA ILE A 16 7.93 3.56 -3.56
C ILE A 16 6.70 4.39 -3.96
N SER A 17 6.00 3.93 -4.99
CA SER A 17 4.78 4.54 -5.49
C SER A 17 3.63 4.46 -4.46
N ALA A 18 2.63 5.33 -4.59
CA ALA A 18 1.50 5.40 -3.65
C ALA A 18 0.61 4.13 -3.66
N ASP A 19 0.66 3.35 -4.74
CA ASP A 19 0.00 2.05 -4.88
C ASP A 19 0.86 0.87 -4.38
N ASN A 20 2.08 1.15 -3.89
CA ASN A 20 3.10 0.18 -3.48
C ASN A 20 3.54 -0.82 -4.57
N ASN A 21 3.14 -0.63 -5.82
CA ASN A 21 3.40 -1.57 -6.90
C ASN A 21 4.67 -1.23 -7.67
N HIS A 22 5.01 0.05 -7.75
CA HIS A 22 6.15 0.52 -8.53
C HIS A 22 7.20 1.17 -7.64
N THR A 23 8.43 1.24 -8.14
CA THR A 23 9.51 1.94 -7.48
C THR A 23 10.34 2.68 -8.51
N ASP A 24 10.47 3.99 -8.31
CA ASP A 24 11.18 4.87 -9.22
C ASP A 24 12.49 5.34 -8.58
N GLN A 25 13.59 5.30 -9.35
CA GLN A 25 14.88 5.80 -8.90
C GLN A 25 14.97 7.30 -9.17
N GLU A 26 14.95 8.12 -8.12
CA GLU A 26 14.98 9.58 -8.27
C GLU A 26 16.05 10.24 -7.40
N ARG A 27 16.65 11.31 -7.94
CA ARG A 27 17.62 12.12 -7.19
C ARG A 27 16.89 13.12 -6.30
N ARG A 28 17.04 12.94 -4.99
CA ARG A 28 16.41 13.80 -3.97
C ARG A 28 17.43 14.56 -3.13
N HIS A 29 17.02 15.75 -2.71
CA HIS A 29 17.76 16.60 -1.80
C HIS A 29 17.15 16.51 -0.41
N TYR A 30 17.94 16.06 0.56
CA TYR A 30 17.55 15.93 1.95
C TYR A 30 18.16 17.07 2.76
N PHE A 31 17.32 17.78 3.52
CA PHE A 31 17.73 18.80 4.47
C PHE A 31 17.35 18.34 5.87
N TYR A 32 18.26 18.34 6.82
CA TYR A 32 17.95 17.94 8.18
C TYR A 32 18.51 18.93 9.21
N ARG A 33 17.70 19.25 10.21
CA ARG A 33 18.03 20.20 11.29
C ARG A 33 17.51 19.71 12.63
N ASN A 34 18.22 20.08 13.69
CA ASN A 34 17.77 19.82 15.06
C ASN A 34 16.73 20.86 15.50
N ILE A 35 15.64 20.41 16.12
CA ILE A 35 14.65 21.28 16.75
C ILE A 35 15.18 21.68 18.13
N LYS A 36 15.46 22.97 18.31
CA LYS A 36 15.98 23.54 19.57
C LYS A 36 15.13 23.07 20.76
N SER A 37 15.78 22.82 21.89
CA SER A 37 15.16 22.37 23.15
C SER A 37 14.42 21.03 23.08
N THR A 38 14.64 20.21 22.04
CA THR A 38 14.08 18.85 21.96
C THR A 38 15.13 17.86 21.48
N SER A 39 14.87 16.57 21.66
CA SER A 39 15.66 15.48 21.05
C SER A 39 15.30 15.22 19.58
N PHE A 40 14.30 15.93 19.03
CA PHE A 40 13.81 15.70 17.69
C PHE A 40 14.65 16.44 16.65
N SER A 41 14.85 15.77 15.51
CA SER A 41 15.39 16.40 14.31
C SER A 41 14.36 16.31 13.20
N LEU A 42 14.20 17.39 12.45
CA LEU A 42 13.32 17.48 11.30
C LEU A 42 14.14 17.25 10.03
N GLY A 43 13.68 16.31 9.20
CA GLY A 43 14.20 16.07 7.85
C GLY A 43 13.16 16.47 6.81
N LEU A 44 13.59 17.12 5.73
CA LEU A 44 12.78 17.48 4.57
C LEU A 44 13.44 16.90 3.33
N SER A 45 12.66 16.20 2.50
CA SER A 45 13.12 15.67 1.20
C SER A 45 12.41 16.42 0.09
N ILE A 46 13.19 16.96 -0.87
CA ILE A 46 12.68 17.70 -2.02
C ILE A 46 13.22 17.04 -3.30
N PRO A 47 12.36 16.70 -4.28
CA PRO A 47 12.81 16.18 -5.57
C PRO A 47 13.39 17.29 -6.44
N SER A 48 14.25 16.92 -7.40
CA SER A 48 15.02 17.88 -8.18
C SER A 48 14.15 18.84 -9.02
N TYR A 49 12.97 18.39 -9.43
CA TYR A 49 12.00 19.16 -10.25
C TYR A 49 11.09 20.10 -9.42
N GLN A 50 11.14 20.08 -8.08
CA GLN A 50 10.34 20.96 -7.20
C GLN A 50 11.19 21.95 -6.41
N LYS A 51 12.31 22.41 -6.99
CA LYS A 51 13.13 23.46 -6.39
C LYS A 51 12.40 24.82 -6.34
N TYR A 52 11.50 25.05 -7.29
CA TYR A 52 10.75 26.29 -7.43
C TYR A 52 9.26 26.03 -7.22
N THR A 53 8.58 26.99 -6.59
CA THR A 53 7.13 27.00 -6.46
C THR A 53 6.59 28.31 -7.02
N MET A 54 5.33 28.30 -7.45
CA MET A 54 4.64 29.50 -7.87
C MET A 54 4.25 30.32 -6.63
N VAL A 55 4.58 31.61 -6.64
CA VAL A 55 4.19 32.55 -5.59
C VAL A 55 3.29 33.60 -6.23
N PHE A 56 2.10 33.78 -5.67
CA PHE A 56 1.13 34.75 -6.16
C PHE A 56 1.31 36.08 -5.44
N THR A 57 1.41 37.17 -6.20
CA THR A 57 1.39 38.54 -5.65
C THR A 57 -0.02 39.14 -5.61
N SER A 58 -0.99 38.48 -6.27
CA SER A 58 -2.39 38.87 -6.31
C SER A 58 -3.13 38.40 -5.06
N THR A 59 -4.28 39.03 -4.79
CA THR A 59 -5.20 38.62 -3.73
C THR A 59 -6.47 38.02 -4.31
N PRO A 60 -7.26 37.24 -3.54
CA PRO A 60 -8.56 36.77 -3.98
C PRO A 60 -9.51 37.90 -4.44
N LYS A 61 -9.33 39.13 -3.92
CA LYS A 61 -10.09 40.31 -4.35
C LYS A 61 -9.82 40.71 -5.81
N ASP A 62 -8.64 40.38 -6.34
CA ASP A 62 -8.29 40.68 -7.73
C ASP A 62 -8.99 39.73 -8.72
N ILE A 63 -9.36 38.52 -8.28
CA ILE A 63 -10.21 37.59 -9.03
C ILE A 63 -11.63 38.18 -9.23
N VAL A 64 -12.15 38.89 -8.22
CA VAL A 64 -13.44 39.58 -8.34
C VAL A 64 -13.38 40.65 -9.45
N LYS A 65 -12.26 41.38 -9.54
CA LYS A 65 -12.06 42.42 -10.55
C LYS A 65 -11.90 41.87 -11.96
N SER A 66 -11.34 40.67 -12.11
CA SER A 66 -11.16 40.03 -13.43
C SER A 66 -12.45 39.49 -14.02
N GLY A 67 -13.50 39.27 -13.21
CA GLY A 67 -14.83 38.90 -13.69
C GLY A 67 -14.96 37.47 -14.22
N THR A 68 -13.95 36.61 -14.02
CA THR A 68 -13.94 35.19 -14.43
C THR A 68 -14.01 34.23 -13.23
N PRO A 69 -15.07 34.27 -12.39
CA PRO A 69 -15.09 33.43 -11.22
C PRO A 69 -15.49 32.00 -11.61
N PHE A 70 -14.59 31.04 -11.39
CA PHE A 70 -14.79 29.58 -11.35
C PHE A 70 -15.98 29.08 -12.19
N ILE A 71 -15.94 29.30 -13.50
CA ILE A 71 -17.03 28.93 -14.41
C ILE A 71 -17.02 27.41 -14.58
N GLU A 72 -18.14 26.76 -14.26
CA GLU A 72 -18.35 25.35 -14.61
C GLU A 72 -18.41 25.24 -16.14
N ASP A 73 -17.46 24.50 -16.70
CA ASP A 73 -17.39 24.26 -18.13
C ASP A 73 -18.30 23.09 -18.49
N ASN A 74 -19.30 23.32 -19.34
CA ASN A 74 -20.18 22.27 -19.84
C ASN A 74 -19.50 21.37 -20.89
N LYS A 75 -18.27 21.70 -21.31
CA LYS A 75 -17.53 21.01 -22.38
C LYS A 75 -16.47 20.03 -21.85
N SER A 76 -16.17 20.06 -20.55
CA SER A 76 -15.23 19.12 -19.91
C SER A 76 -15.72 18.73 -18.52
N ILE A 77 -15.42 17.51 -18.07
CA ILE A 77 -15.65 17.13 -16.68
C ILE A 77 -14.54 17.76 -15.84
N VAL A 78 -14.92 18.49 -14.80
CA VAL A 78 -13.98 19.13 -13.87
C VAL A 78 -14.09 18.49 -12.50
N LEU A 79 -12.97 17.95 -12.02
CA LEU A 79 -12.82 17.38 -10.69
C LEU A 79 -11.85 18.24 -9.89
N VAL A 80 -12.13 18.39 -8.60
CA VAL A 80 -11.30 19.16 -7.67
C VAL A 80 -10.87 18.27 -6.51
N ALA A 81 -9.61 18.40 -6.12
CA ALA A 81 -9.05 17.67 -5.00
C ALA A 81 -9.77 18.05 -3.69
N PRO A 82 -10.00 17.08 -2.79
CA PRO A 82 -10.71 17.27 -1.54
C PRO A 82 -9.81 17.95 -0.50
N TRP A 83 -9.50 19.22 -0.74
CA TRP A 83 -8.69 20.05 0.13
C TRP A 83 -9.53 21.07 0.89
N LYS A 84 -8.93 21.62 1.95
CA LYS A 84 -9.48 22.76 2.68
C LYS A 84 -9.04 24.05 2.00
N TYR A 85 -9.94 24.64 1.21
CA TYR A 85 -9.74 25.96 0.58
C TYR A 85 -10.12 27.11 1.52
N VAL A 86 -11.03 26.86 2.46
CA VAL A 86 -11.44 27.79 3.52
C VAL A 86 -10.80 27.33 4.82
N MET A 87 -10.12 28.23 5.55
CA MET A 87 -9.33 27.87 6.74
C MET A 87 -10.14 27.13 7.84
N ASN A 88 -11.38 27.59 8.08
CA ASN A 88 -12.31 26.99 9.06
C ASN A 88 -13.50 26.26 8.39
N GLY A 89 -13.36 25.86 7.13
CA GLY A 89 -14.41 25.20 6.37
C GLY A 89 -14.35 23.68 6.39
N SER A 90 -15.42 23.06 5.89
CA SER A 90 -15.39 21.65 5.50
C SER A 90 -14.49 21.45 4.28
N VAL A 91 -14.03 20.22 4.10
CA VAL A 91 -13.32 19.82 2.89
C VAL A 91 -14.25 20.02 1.69
N ALA A 92 -13.75 20.63 0.62
CA ALA A 92 -14.56 20.84 -0.58
C ALA A 92 -14.81 19.51 -1.29
N SER A 93 -16.07 19.22 -1.60
CA SER A 93 -16.46 18.06 -2.40
C SER A 93 -16.42 18.36 -3.89
N ASN A 94 -16.99 19.49 -4.29
CA ASN A 94 -17.16 19.88 -5.70
C ASN A 94 -16.77 21.34 -5.96
N LEU A 95 -16.55 21.67 -7.23
CA LEU A 95 -16.28 23.05 -7.67
C LEU A 95 -17.45 24.00 -7.36
N SER A 96 -18.68 23.54 -7.52
CA SER A 96 -19.90 24.28 -7.17
C SER A 96 -19.94 24.73 -5.71
N ASP A 97 -19.46 23.88 -4.78
CA ASP A 97 -19.40 24.19 -3.35
C ASP A 97 -18.42 25.34 -3.07
N ILE A 98 -17.24 25.29 -3.72
CA ILE A 98 -16.22 26.34 -3.64
C ILE A 98 -16.77 27.64 -4.21
N TYR A 99 -17.39 27.58 -5.39
CA TYR A 99 -17.96 28.74 -6.05
C TYR A 99 -19.08 29.40 -5.25
N SER A 100 -19.98 28.61 -4.66
CA SER A 100 -21.06 29.13 -3.81
C SER A 100 -20.51 29.81 -2.55
N SER A 101 -19.44 29.27 -1.98
CA SER A 101 -18.73 29.83 -0.83
C SER A 101 -17.99 31.12 -1.20
N TYR A 102 -17.39 31.18 -2.38
CA TYR A 102 -16.75 32.36 -2.94
C TYR A 102 -17.76 33.50 -3.16
N LYS A 103 -18.92 33.23 -3.76
CA LYS A 103 -20.00 34.21 -3.92
C LYS A 103 -20.54 34.75 -2.61
N LYS A 104 -20.63 33.91 -1.57
CA LYS A 104 -21.03 34.35 -0.22
C LYS A 104 -19.98 35.28 0.38
N TRP A 105 -18.70 34.92 0.24
CA TRP A 105 -17.59 35.73 0.73
C TRP A 105 -17.55 37.11 0.03
N GLU A 106 -17.63 37.14 -1.29
CA GLU A 106 -17.67 38.35 -2.13
C GLU A 106 -18.74 39.34 -1.64
N LYS A 107 -19.96 38.85 -1.37
CA LYS A 107 -21.07 39.69 -0.86
C LYS A 107 -20.87 40.16 0.58
N SER A 108 -20.13 39.40 1.39
CA SER A 108 -19.94 39.70 2.81
C SER A 108 -18.83 40.71 3.09
N GLY A 109 -17.89 40.90 2.15
CA GLY A 109 -16.74 41.79 2.31
C GLY A 109 -15.80 41.42 3.48
N LYS A 110 -15.86 40.18 3.98
CA LYS A 110 -15.05 39.71 5.12
C LYS A 110 -13.56 39.58 4.78
N ASP A 111 -12.76 39.65 5.84
CA ASP A 111 -11.29 39.75 5.84
C ASP A 111 -10.53 38.72 4.98
N ASP A 112 -9.29 39.08 4.63
CA ASP A 112 -8.37 38.32 3.76
C ASP A 112 -7.91 36.98 4.33
N GLY A 113 -8.22 36.66 5.59
CA GLY A 113 -7.86 35.41 6.28
C GLY A 113 -8.92 34.29 6.18
N PHE A 114 -10.01 34.50 5.45
CA PHE A 114 -11.05 33.47 5.28
C PHE A 114 -10.58 32.30 4.38
N TRP A 115 -9.78 32.62 3.36
CA TRP A 115 -9.30 31.67 2.36
C TRP A 115 -7.84 31.30 2.58
N ASP A 116 -7.50 30.09 2.13
CA ASP A 116 -6.11 29.76 1.80
C ASP A 116 -5.79 30.40 0.44
N ASN A 117 -5.12 31.55 0.49
CA ASN A 117 -4.83 32.37 -0.69
C ASN A 117 -4.04 31.57 -1.73
N GLU A 118 -3.04 30.79 -1.32
CA GLU A 118 -2.20 30.04 -2.25
C GLU A 118 -3.04 28.99 -2.99
N LYS A 119 -3.83 28.19 -2.28
CA LYS A 119 -4.66 27.15 -2.91
C LYS A 119 -5.74 27.73 -3.83
N LEU A 120 -6.41 28.80 -3.40
CA LEU A 120 -7.48 29.41 -4.19
C LEU A 120 -6.94 30.08 -5.46
N LEU A 121 -5.83 30.82 -5.36
CA LEU A 121 -5.21 31.49 -6.50
C LEU A 121 -4.61 30.48 -7.48
N THR A 122 -4.04 29.38 -6.98
CA THR A 122 -3.56 28.28 -7.82
C THR A 122 -4.72 27.63 -8.57
N LEU A 123 -5.82 27.31 -7.88
CA LEU A 123 -7.01 26.73 -8.51
C LEU A 123 -7.59 27.65 -9.60
N HIS A 124 -7.64 28.97 -9.34
CA HIS A 124 -8.11 29.94 -10.32
C HIS A 124 -7.21 29.99 -11.57
N LEU A 125 -5.88 30.04 -11.37
CA LEU A 125 -4.91 30.01 -12.47
C LEU A 125 -5.07 28.72 -13.29
N ASP A 126 -5.16 27.57 -12.62
CA ASP A 126 -5.32 26.28 -13.27
C ASP A 126 -6.60 26.23 -14.10
N LEU A 127 -7.72 26.77 -13.60
CA LEU A 127 -8.98 26.85 -14.33
C LEU A 127 -8.88 27.70 -15.59
N GLU A 128 -8.24 28.86 -15.50
CA GLU A 128 -8.03 29.78 -16.63
C GLU A 128 -7.14 29.15 -17.71
N LYS A 129 -6.00 28.56 -17.32
CA LYS A 129 -5.04 27.98 -18.28
C LYS A 129 -5.56 26.70 -18.93
N THR A 130 -6.35 25.91 -18.20
CA THR A 130 -6.92 24.67 -18.73
C THR A 130 -8.24 24.88 -19.49
N GLU A 131 -8.81 26.09 -19.48
CA GLU A 131 -10.10 26.39 -20.12
C GLU A 131 -10.09 26.06 -21.61
N HIS A 132 -9.08 26.50 -22.37
CA HIS A 132 -9.01 26.34 -23.82
C HIS A 132 -8.46 24.97 -24.26
N MET A 133 -8.05 24.10 -23.32
CA MET A 133 -7.45 22.81 -23.67
C MET A 133 -8.45 21.83 -24.28
N HIS A 134 -9.75 21.98 -24.03
CA HIS A 134 -10.78 21.11 -24.60
C HIS A 134 -10.85 21.20 -26.13
N GLU A 135 -10.64 22.39 -26.71
CA GLU A 135 -10.66 22.59 -28.16
C GLU A 135 -9.49 21.85 -28.82
N PHE A 136 -8.31 22.01 -28.22
CA PHE A 136 -7.11 21.28 -28.63
C PHE A 136 -7.33 19.77 -28.51
N PHE A 137 -7.77 19.27 -27.37
CA PHE A 137 -7.98 17.83 -27.20
C PHE A 137 -9.04 17.27 -28.13
N ASN A 138 -10.14 17.97 -28.37
CA ASN A 138 -11.14 17.49 -29.33
C ASN A 138 -10.58 17.42 -30.76
N GLN A 139 -9.65 18.29 -31.14
CA GLN A 139 -8.97 18.22 -32.43
C GLN A 139 -7.96 17.05 -32.52
N PHE A 140 -7.26 16.76 -31.41
CA PHE A 140 -6.23 15.73 -31.34
C PHE A 140 -6.72 14.36 -30.84
N MET A 141 -7.98 14.25 -30.42
CA MET A 141 -8.64 12.99 -30.12
C MET A 141 -8.73 12.20 -31.41
N LEU A 142 -7.69 11.41 -31.66
CA LEU A 142 -7.65 10.44 -32.73
C LEU A 142 -8.70 9.35 -32.42
N ASN A 143 -9.14 8.62 -33.44
CA ASN A 143 -9.95 7.40 -33.26
C ASN A 143 -9.30 6.38 -32.29
N ARG A 144 -8.04 6.59 -31.88
CA ARG A 144 -7.25 5.72 -31.03
C ARG A 144 -7.40 6.00 -29.52
N THR A 145 -7.76 7.21 -29.09
CA THR A 145 -7.85 7.58 -27.67
C THR A 145 -9.31 7.68 -27.21
N GLU A 146 -9.64 7.13 -26.04
CA GLU A 146 -11.01 7.14 -25.51
C GLU A 146 -11.30 8.38 -24.65
N ALA A 147 -10.29 8.86 -23.92
CA ALA A 147 -10.36 10.12 -23.20
C ALA A 147 -8.96 10.70 -22.97
N ILE A 148 -8.90 12.01 -22.79
CA ILE A 148 -7.70 12.75 -22.40
C ILE A 148 -8.04 13.51 -21.13
N PHE A 149 -7.09 13.54 -20.20
CA PHE A 149 -7.23 14.30 -18.98
C PHE A 149 -5.97 15.11 -18.66
N VAL A 150 -6.17 16.17 -17.90
CA VAL A 150 -5.09 17.02 -17.38
C VAL A 150 -5.30 17.16 -15.90
N ALA A 151 -4.36 16.62 -15.12
CA ALA A 151 -4.28 16.80 -13.68
C ALA A 151 -3.22 17.86 -13.38
N THR A 152 -3.54 18.80 -12.51
CA THR A 152 -2.66 19.93 -12.16
C THR A 152 -2.14 19.79 -10.74
N TYR A 153 -1.03 20.46 -10.45
CA TYR A 153 -0.46 20.52 -9.12
C TYR A 153 -1.39 21.18 -8.10
N GLY A 154 -2.26 22.10 -8.54
CA GLY A 154 -3.29 22.75 -7.71
C GLY A 154 -4.54 21.92 -7.44
N GLY A 155 -4.55 20.63 -7.82
CA GLY A 155 -5.64 19.71 -7.48
C GLY A 155 -6.84 19.80 -8.43
N LEU A 156 -6.73 20.53 -9.54
CA LEU A 156 -7.73 20.51 -10.62
C LEU A 156 -7.43 19.35 -11.58
N THR A 157 -8.44 18.54 -11.88
CA THR A 157 -8.37 17.55 -12.96
C THR A 157 -9.49 17.79 -13.97
N ARG A 158 -9.14 17.97 -15.25
CA ARG A 158 -10.11 18.08 -16.35
C ARG A 158 -10.08 16.85 -17.22
N ILE A 159 -11.24 16.34 -17.63
CA ILE A 159 -11.40 15.15 -18.47
C ILE A 159 -12.26 15.50 -19.68
N VAL A 160 -11.82 15.06 -20.87
CA VAL A 160 -12.51 15.22 -22.15
C VAL A 160 -12.64 13.84 -22.81
N PRO A 161 -13.84 13.42 -23.30
CA PRO A 161 -15.11 14.17 -23.41
C PRO A 161 -15.99 14.08 -22.15
N THR A 162 -17.08 14.86 -22.10
CA THR A 162 -17.98 15.01 -20.93
C THR A 162 -18.80 13.77 -20.56
N GLY A 163 -18.97 12.82 -21.49
CA GLY A 163 -19.66 11.54 -21.26
C GLY A 163 -18.70 10.39 -20.92
N SER A 164 -17.46 10.69 -20.56
CA SER A 164 -16.44 9.66 -20.37
C SER A 164 -16.71 8.76 -19.15
N LYS A 165 -16.69 7.44 -19.37
CA LYS A 165 -16.74 6.42 -18.30
C LYS A 165 -15.56 6.51 -17.32
N TYR A 166 -14.47 7.19 -17.68
CA TYR A 166 -13.27 7.30 -16.84
C TYR A 166 -13.39 8.31 -15.70
N LYS A 167 -14.49 9.06 -15.63
CA LYS A 167 -14.77 9.96 -14.49
C LYS A 167 -14.65 9.20 -13.16
N GLU A 168 -15.34 8.07 -13.03
CA GLU A 168 -15.37 7.29 -11.79
C GLU A 168 -14.00 6.71 -11.44
N LYS A 169 -13.19 6.36 -12.45
CA LYS A 169 -11.82 5.86 -12.27
C LYS A 169 -10.91 6.94 -11.70
N ILE A 170 -10.94 8.14 -12.28
CA ILE A 170 -10.12 9.28 -11.82
C ILE A 170 -10.66 9.86 -10.51
N GLU A 171 -11.96 9.78 -10.25
CA GLU A 171 -12.58 10.31 -9.04
C GLU A 171 -12.06 9.64 -7.76
N LYS A 172 -11.68 8.35 -7.82
CA LYS A 172 -11.00 7.64 -6.73
C LYS A 172 -9.66 8.30 -6.37
N ASP A 173 -8.92 8.74 -7.38
CA ASP A 173 -7.60 9.37 -7.27
C ASP A 173 -7.64 10.88 -7.54
N ARG A 174 -8.75 11.53 -7.16
CA ARG A 174 -8.95 12.99 -7.38
C ARG A 174 -7.96 13.88 -6.63
N ASP A 175 -7.34 13.37 -5.57
CA ASP A 175 -6.28 14.06 -4.85
C ASP A 175 -4.95 13.82 -5.58
N THR A 176 -4.55 14.78 -6.41
CA THR A 176 -3.37 14.65 -7.28
C THR A 176 -2.09 14.38 -6.49
N TRP A 177 -2.00 14.85 -5.24
CA TRP A 177 -0.85 14.60 -4.36
C TRP A 177 -0.83 13.22 -3.72
N LYS A 178 -1.91 12.45 -3.84
CA LYS A 178 -1.98 11.05 -3.40
C LYS A 178 -2.01 10.07 -4.56
N ALA A 179 -2.45 10.51 -5.73
CA ALA A 179 -2.53 9.69 -6.93
C ALA A 179 -1.16 9.12 -7.35
N SER A 180 -1.12 7.80 -7.61
CA SER A 180 0.07 7.08 -8.09
C SER A 180 0.52 7.62 -9.46
N TYR A 181 -0.39 7.67 -10.44
CA TYR A 181 -0.09 8.13 -11.80
C TYR A 181 0.53 9.53 -11.85
N PHE A 182 0.08 10.43 -10.95
CA PHE A 182 0.55 11.81 -10.93
C PHE A 182 2.00 11.88 -10.42
N LYS A 183 2.32 11.18 -9.34
CA LYS A 183 3.69 11.14 -8.79
C LYS A 183 4.66 10.45 -9.73
N ARG A 184 4.29 9.27 -10.26
CA ARG A 184 5.14 8.52 -11.20
C ARG A 184 5.45 9.35 -12.44
N ALA A 185 4.47 10.03 -13.03
CA ALA A 185 4.70 10.90 -14.18
C ALA A 185 5.58 12.13 -13.88
N LEU A 186 5.63 12.58 -12.63
CA LEU A 186 6.52 13.66 -12.19
C LEU A 186 7.96 13.17 -11.96
N ASP A 187 8.12 12.00 -11.35
CA ASP A 187 9.42 11.40 -11.07
C ASP A 187 10.08 10.85 -12.37
N TYR A 188 9.30 10.28 -13.29
CA TYR A 188 9.80 9.76 -14.57
C TYR A 188 9.93 10.85 -15.65
N ASP A 189 11.08 10.89 -16.34
CA ASP A 189 11.39 11.84 -17.43
C ASP A 189 10.96 11.28 -18.81
N GLY A 190 9.70 10.88 -18.95
CA GLY A 190 9.19 10.24 -20.16
C GLY A 190 7.69 9.95 -20.14
N LEU A 191 7.23 9.08 -21.04
CA LEU A 191 5.87 8.54 -21.02
C LEU A 191 5.81 7.36 -20.05
N VAL A 192 4.83 7.40 -19.15
CA VAL A 192 4.53 6.32 -18.20
C VAL A 192 3.24 5.64 -18.63
N PHE A 193 3.36 4.41 -19.07
CA PHE A 193 2.25 3.50 -19.33
C PHE A 193 1.90 2.76 -18.05
N SER A 194 0.62 2.65 -17.73
CA SER A 194 0.16 1.96 -16.53
C SER A 194 -1.13 1.20 -16.84
N ALA A 195 -1.15 -0.07 -16.47
CA ALA A 195 -2.35 -0.88 -16.42
C ALA A 195 -2.89 -0.89 -14.98
N PRO A 196 -4.22 -0.86 -14.77
CA PRO A 196 -4.77 -1.02 -13.44
C PRO A 196 -4.43 -2.41 -12.90
N TYR A 197 -4.02 -2.46 -11.64
CA TYR A 197 -3.56 -3.69 -11.01
C TYR A 197 -4.69 -4.72 -10.86
N THR A 198 -4.44 -5.93 -11.34
CA THR A 198 -5.39 -7.04 -11.30
C THR A 198 -4.85 -8.17 -10.42
N LEU A 199 -5.53 -8.43 -9.30
CA LEU A 199 -5.19 -9.51 -8.35
C LEU A 199 -5.83 -10.86 -8.72
N LYS A 200 -7.04 -10.82 -9.28
CA LYS A 200 -7.84 -12.02 -9.54
C LYS A 200 -7.51 -12.56 -10.93
N GLU A 201 -7.41 -13.88 -11.04
CA GLU A 201 -7.68 -14.53 -12.33
C GLU A 201 -9.12 -14.19 -12.68
N ARG A 202 -9.30 -13.44 -13.77
CA ARG A 202 -10.63 -13.27 -14.32
C ARG A 202 -11.06 -14.63 -14.81
N THR A 203 -12.15 -15.11 -14.27
CA THR A 203 -12.76 -16.35 -14.76
C THR A 203 -13.62 -16.02 -15.96
N GLU A 204 -13.90 -16.98 -16.85
CA GLU A 204 -14.77 -16.79 -18.03
C GLU A 204 -16.17 -16.23 -17.69
N ASN A 205 -16.58 -16.25 -16.41
CA ASN A 205 -17.84 -15.69 -15.91
C ASN A 205 -17.76 -14.21 -15.48
N ASP A 206 -16.57 -13.61 -15.44
CA ASP A 206 -16.41 -12.19 -15.15
C ASP A 206 -16.75 -11.37 -16.39
N THR A 207 -17.85 -10.62 -16.31
CA THR A 207 -18.31 -9.70 -17.37
C THR A 207 -17.58 -8.37 -17.35
N GLU A 208 -16.53 -8.23 -16.54
CA GLU A 208 -15.77 -6.99 -16.45
C GLU A 208 -14.91 -6.79 -17.71
N PRO A 209 -15.04 -5.64 -18.40
CA PRO A 209 -14.29 -5.39 -19.63
C PRO A 209 -12.78 -5.40 -19.37
N ILE A 210 -12.00 -5.74 -20.41
CA ILE A 210 -10.53 -5.64 -20.42
C ILE A 210 -10.10 -4.27 -19.91
N PRO A 211 -9.12 -4.19 -19.00
CA PRO A 211 -8.77 -2.92 -18.40
C PRO A 211 -8.10 -1.99 -19.41
N ASP A 212 -8.63 -0.79 -19.54
CA ASP A 212 -8.04 0.26 -20.37
C ASP A 212 -6.71 0.76 -19.77
N ILE A 213 -5.75 1.02 -20.67
CA ILE A 213 -4.37 1.41 -20.35
C ILE A 213 -4.29 2.92 -20.23
N MET A 214 -3.63 3.40 -19.17
CA MET A 214 -3.42 4.81 -18.91
C MET A 214 -2.00 5.22 -19.28
N ILE A 215 -1.89 6.22 -20.15
CA ILE A 215 -0.61 6.80 -20.57
C ILE A 215 -0.52 8.18 -19.95
N THR A 216 0.57 8.49 -19.23
CA THR A 216 0.75 9.78 -18.56
C THR A 216 2.12 10.39 -18.86
N LYS A 217 2.18 11.72 -18.85
CA LYS A 217 3.41 12.50 -19.02
C LYS A 217 3.34 13.81 -18.26
N SER A 218 4.41 14.17 -17.57
CA SER A 218 4.52 15.48 -16.95
C SER A 218 4.76 16.60 -17.97
N VAL A 219 4.08 17.73 -17.75
CA VAL A 219 4.34 18.99 -18.45
C VAL A 219 5.52 19.65 -17.76
N THR A 220 6.58 19.92 -18.50
CA THR A 220 7.78 20.56 -17.95
C THR A 220 7.95 21.96 -18.52
N VAL A 221 8.07 22.96 -17.63
CA VAL A 221 8.42 24.34 -17.98
C VAL A 221 9.94 24.44 -18.04
N THR A 222 10.48 24.49 -19.25
CA THR A 222 11.92 24.38 -19.54
C THR A 222 12.77 25.44 -18.84
N ALA A 223 12.24 26.65 -18.62
CA ALA A 223 12.97 27.74 -17.99
C ALA A 223 13.43 27.44 -16.55
N TYR A 224 12.66 26.64 -15.81
CA TYR A 224 12.89 26.40 -14.38
C TYR A 224 12.92 24.91 -13.99
N ASN A 225 12.82 24.00 -14.97
CA ASN A 225 12.62 22.56 -14.75
C ASN A 225 11.47 22.28 -13.77
N TYR A 226 10.41 23.08 -13.86
CA TYR A 226 9.24 23.00 -12.99
C TYR A 226 8.13 22.23 -13.68
N LYS A 227 7.47 21.32 -12.97
CA LYS A 227 6.43 20.45 -13.51
C LYS A 227 5.05 20.78 -12.91
N PRO A 228 4.26 21.70 -13.51
CA PRO A 228 2.98 22.15 -12.95
C PRO A 228 1.80 21.19 -13.15
N ALA A 229 1.86 20.31 -14.14
CA ALA A 229 0.73 19.47 -14.53
C ALA A 229 1.18 18.15 -15.14
N VAL A 230 0.27 17.20 -15.20
CA VAL A 230 0.41 15.90 -15.85
C VAL A 230 -0.74 15.75 -16.84
N ILE A 231 -0.41 15.43 -18.09
CA ILE A 231 -1.37 15.10 -19.12
C ILE A 231 -1.44 13.57 -19.20
N GLY A 232 -2.64 13.03 -19.27
CA GLY A 232 -2.86 11.62 -19.46
C GLY A 232 -3.90 11.31 -20.52
N SER A 233 -3.86 10.09 -21.04
CA SER A 233 -4.84 9.56 -21.98
C SER A 233 -5.16 8.11 -21.69
N PHE A 234 -6.40 7.72 -21.97
CA PHE A 234 -6.84 6.34 -21.91
C PHE A 234 -6.89 5.73 -23.31
N VAL A 235 -6.28 4.56 -23.45
CA VAL A 235 -6.22 3.79 -24.68
C VAL A 235 -6.77 2.39 -24.41
N LYS A 236 -7.62 1.93 -25.31
CA LYS A 236 -8.14 0.57 -25.31
C LYS A 236 -7.02 -0.43 -25.57
N HIS A 237 -7.04 -1.55 -24.85
CA HIS A 237 -6.07 -2.62 -25.01
C HIS A 237 -6.03 -3.14 -26.46
N GLU A 238 -7.21 -3.35 -27.08
CA GLU A 238 -7.34 -3.92 -28.42
C GLU A 238 -6.61 -3.08 -29.49
N LYS A 239 -6.58 -1.76 -29.31
CA LYS A 239 -5.89 -0.85 -30.23
C LYS A 239 -4.37 -0.97 -30.14
N ILE A 240 -3.83 -1.30 -28.97
CA ILE A 240 -2.39 -1.54 -28.81
C ILE A 240 -2.02 -2.86 -29.49
N VAL A 241 -2.84 -3.90 -29.32
CA VAL A 241 -2.65 -5.19 -30.01
C VAL A 241 -2.69 -5.02 -31.53
N GLU A 242 -3.65 -4.26 -32.06
CA GLU A 242 -3.73 -3.95 -33.49
C GLU A 242 -2.45 -3.25 -34.01
N ILE A 243 -1.94 -2.28 -33.26
CA ILE A 243 -0.70 -1.58 -33.60
C ILE A 243 0.50 -2.54 -33.55
N LEU A 244 0.60 -3.37 -32.52
CA LEU A 244 1.67 -4.37 -32.40
C LEU A 244 1.64 -5.35 -33.58
N GLY A 245 0.47 -5.86 -33.96
CA GLY A 245 0.35 -6.78 -35.09
C GLY A 245 0.68 -6.13 -36.44
N THR A 246 0.29 -4.88 -36.65
CA THR A 246 0.53 -4.15 -37.91
C THR A 246 1.99 -3.74 -38.09
N GLU A 247 2.65 -3.23 -37.05
CA GLU A 247 4.04 -2.76 -37.11
C GLU A 247 5.07 -3.93 -37.09
N THR A 248 4.66 -5.13 -36.69
CA THR A 248 5.53 -6.33 -36.66
C THR A 248 5.36 -7.25 -37.87
N ASP A 249 4.72 -6.78 -38.94
CA ASP A 249 4.40 -7.58 -40.13
C ASP A 249 3.68 -8.90 -39.80
N GLN A 250 2.72 -8.85 -38.86
CA GLN A 250 1.94 -9.99 -38.35
C GLN A 250 2.69 -11.05 -37.52
N ASN A 251 4.01 -10.90 -37.29
CA ASN A 251 4.75 -11.82 -36.41
C ASN A 251 4.24 -11.81 -34.96
N CYS A 252 3.61 -10.71 -34.54
CA CYS A 252 2.89 -10.59 -33.27
C CYS A 252 1.38 -10.42 -33.46
N GLY A 253 0.82 -10.95 -34.55
CA GLY A 253 -0.63 -11.03 -34.73
C GLY A 253 -1.29 -11.99 -33.73
N VAL A 254 -2.62 -11.91 -33.59
CA VAL A 254 -3.41 -12.73 -32.66
C VAL A 254 -3.24 -14.24 -32.92
N ASP A 255 -2.94 -14.64 -34.15
CA ASP A 255 -2.75 -16.03 -34.59
C ASP A 255 -1.28 -16.44 -34.81
N SER A 256 -0.32 -15.66 -34.30
CA SER A 256 1.11 -15.95 -34.49
C SER A 256 1.60 -17.07 -33.56
N SER A 257 2.65 -17.78 -33.97
CA SER A 257 3.29 -18.83 -33.16
C SER A 257 4.24 -18.29 -32.07
N ILE A 258 4.38 -16.96 -32.00
CA ILE A 258 5.28 -16.24 -31.10
C ILE A 258 4.42 -15.44 -30.14
N ASP A 259 4.77 -15.44 -28.86
CA ASP A 259 4.09 -14.68 -27.82
C ASP A 259 4.78 -13.34 -27.69
N CYS A 260 4.00 -12.27 -27.88
CA CYS A 260 4.50 -10.91 -27.81
C CYS A 260 3.89 -10.18 -26.63
N TYR A 261 4.74 -9.82 -25.68
CA TYR A 261 4.36 -9.15 -24.44
C TYR A 261 4.88 -7.72 -24.42
N LEU A 262 4.04 -6.81 -23.92
CA LEU A 262 4.41 -5.45 -23.58
C LEU A 262 4.37 -5.32 -22.05
N LEU A 263 5.53 -5.05 -21.44
CA LEU A 263 5.71 -5.02 -19.99
C LEU A 263 6.04 -3.61 -19.50
N ASP A 264 5.56 -3.26 -18.30
CA ASP A 264 5.99 -2.08 -17.55
C ASP A 264 7.31 -2.32 -16.80
N ASP A 265 7.98 -1.26 -16.36
CA ASP A 265 9.16 -1.29 -15.50
C ASP A 265 8.96 -2.00 -14.14
N GLY A 266 7.72 -2.09 -13.68
CA GLY A 266 7.28 -2.90 -12.53
C GLY A 266 7.04 -4.38 -12.84
N ALA A 267 7.36 -4.84 -14.06
CA ALA A 267 7.05 -6.17 -14.58
C ALA A 267 5.55 -6.52 -14.55
N PHE A 268 4.70 -5.53 -14.86
CA PHE A 268 3.27 -5.75 -15.09
C PHE A 268 2.97 -5.94 -16.58
N LEU A 269 2.03 -6.83 -16.88
CA LEU A 269 1.54 -7.00 -18.25
C LEU A 269 0.70 -5.80 -18.68
N ILE A 270 1.15 -5.07 -19.70
CA ILE A 270 0.40 -3.96 -20.31
C ILE A 270 -0.44 -4.47 -21.49
N SER A 271 0.13 -5.33 -22.34
CA SER A 271 -0.57 -5.90 -23.48
C SER A 271 0.08 -7.21 -23.91
N SER A 272 -0.72 -8.09 -24.51
CA SER A 272 -0.30 -9.37 -25.09
C SER A 272 -0.99 -9.58 -26.44
N ASN A 273 -0.42 -10.39 -27.34
CA ASN A 273 -1.10 -10.77 -28.58
C ASN A 273 -2.14 -11.90 -28.40
N ARG A 274 -1.95 -12.79 -27.43
CA ARG A 274 -2.84 -13.93 -27.18
C ARG A 274 -4.09 -13.52 -26.41
N GLU A 275 -5.24 -13.96 -26.89
CA GLU A 275 -6.54 -13.68 -26.26
C GLU A 275 -6.64 -14.20 -24.82
N GLU A 276 -6.03 -15.35 -24.53
CA GLU A 276 -5.96 -15.94 -23.18
C GLU A 276 -5.33 -14.99 -22.14
N HIS A 277 -4.42 -14.12 -22.58
CA HIS A 277 -3.70 -13.18 -21.72
C HIS A 277 -4.40 -11.81 -21.63
N PHE A 278 -5.47 -11.57 -22.38
CA PHE A 278 -6.17 -10.27 -22.35
C PHE A 278 -6.82 -10.03 -20.98
N ASP A 279 -7.26 -11.11 -20.34
CA ASP A 279 -7.82 -11.10 -19.00
C ASP A 279 -6.76 -10.97 -17.88
N GLU A 280 -5.49 -11.12 -18.23
CA GLU A 280 -4.36 -10.99 -17.32
C GLU A 280 -3.69 -9.61 -17.41
N VAL A 281 -4.24 -8.67 -18.18
CA VAL A 281 -3.70 -7.30 -18.28
C VAL A 281 -3.73 -6.62 -16.91
N GLY A 282 -2.58 -6.05 -16.52
CA GLY A 282 -2.36 -5.48 -15.19
C GLY A 282 -1.98 -6.50 -14.11
N ARG A 283 -1.83 -7.77 -14.46
CA ARG A 283 -1.30 -8.81 -13.58
C ARG A 283 0.23 -8.77 -13.58
N PHE A 284 0.83 -9.15 -12.46
CA PHE A 284 2.28 -9.29 -12.37
C PHE A 284 2.77 -10.41 -13.30
N PHE A 285 3.82 -10.12 -14.08
CA PHE A 285 4.27 -11.00 -15.16
C PHE A 285 4.77 -12.36 -14.67
N GLY A 286 5.33 -12.46 -13.47
CA GLY A 286 5.71 -13.75 -12.88
C GLY A 286 4.54 -14.67 -12.55
N LYS A 287 3.28 -14.22 -12.65
CA LYS A 287 2.10 -15.11 -12.65
C LYS A 287 1.63 -15.50 -14.05
N VAL A 288 1.99 -14.72 -15.06
CA VAL A 288 1.60 -14.94 -16.47
C VAL A 288 2.58 -15.89 -17.15
N ASP A 289 3.88 -15.60 -17.06
CA ASP A 289 4.96 -16.50 -17.50
C ASP A 289 6.10 -16.47 -16.45
N PRO A 290 6.03 -17.36 -15.44
CA PRO A 290 7.02 -17.41 -14.36
C PRO A 290 8.41 -17.79 -14.85
N LEU A 291 8.54 -18.66 -15.86
CA LEU A 291 9.83 -19.11 -16.37
C LEU A 291 10.58 -17.97 -17.05
N LEU A 292 9.89 -17.21 -17.91
CA LEU A 292 10.48 -16.03 -18.55
C LEU A 292 10.79 -14.94 -17.51
N MET A 293 9.90 -14.70 -16.53
CA MET A 293 10.18 -13.72 -15.46
C MET A 293 11.38 -14.11 -14.61
N HIS A 294 11.54 -15.40 -14.30
CA HIS A 294 12.70 -15.92 -13.57
C HIS A 294 13.99 -15.70 -14.34
N GLU A 295 13.98 -15.99 -15.64
CA GLU A 295 15.15 -15.74 -16.48
C GLU A 295 15.50 -14.26 -16.55
N LEU A 296 14.51 -13.38 -16.79
CA LEU A 296 14.70 -11.93 -16.78
C LEU A 296 15.27 -11.41 -15.43
N TYR A 297 14.87 -12.02 -14.32
CA TYR A 297 15.43 -11.71 -13.01
C TYR A 297 16.89 -12.21 -12.86
N ASN A 298 17.17 -13.43 -13.31
CA ASN A 298 18.50 -14.06 -13.24
C ASN A 298 19.55 -13.30 -14.06
N ILE A 299 19.18 -12.83 -15.26
CA ILE A 299 20.03 -11.97 -16.09
C ILE A 299 20.07 -10.50 -15.63
N SER A 300 19.44 -10.17 -14.50
CA SER A 300 19.41 -8.84 -13.88
C SER A 300 18.72 -7.73 -14.69
N VAL A 301 17.80 -8.09 -15.60
CA VAL A 301 16.93 -7.12 -16.30
C VAL A 301 16.00 -6.44 -15.30
N TYR A 302 15.38 -7.24 -14.43
CA TYR A 302 14.63 -6.75 -13.29
C TYR A 302 15.41 -6.98 -12.00
N GLN A 303 15.35 -6.01 -11.10
CA GLN A 303 15.80 -6.16 -9.72
C GLN A 303 14.61 -6.01 -8.77
N ARG A 304 14.70 -6.72 -7.64
CA ARG A 304 13.66 -6.74 -6.61
C ARG A 304 14.09 -5.89 -5.42
N LEU A 305 13.20 -5.01 -5.00
CA LEU A 305 13.28 -4.28 -3.74
C LEU A 305 12.21 -4.84 -2.80
N GLU A 306 12.60 -5.19 -1.57
CA GLU A 306 11.67 -5.71 -0.58
C GLU A 306 11.40 -4.65 0.50
N ASP A 307 10.11 -4.44 0.79
CA ASP A 307 9.65 -3.56 1.86
C ASP A 307 8.79 -4.34 2.86
N PHE A 308 8.81 -3.88 4.11
CA PHE A 308 8.09 -4.51 5.22
C PHE A 308 7.09 -3.52 5.82
N ASP A 309 5.80 -3.79 5.60
CA ASP A 309 4.72 -3.06 6.24
C ASP A 309 4.47 -3.60 7.64
N TYR A 310 4.97 -2.87 8.65
CA TYR A 310 4.78 -3.17 10.07
C TYR A 310 3.42 -2.73 10.63
N GLN A 311 2.61 -2.01 9.84
CA GLN A 311 1.29 -1.50 10.23
C GLN A 311 0.14 -2.20 9.51
N ALA A 312 0.43 -3.28 8.77
CA ALA A 312 -0.55 -4.05 8.04
C ALA A 312 -1.53 -4.80 8.95
N THR A 313 -2.72 -5.08 8.41
CA THR A 313 -3.73 -5.95 9.04
C THR A 313 -3.86 -7.26 8.26
N CYS A 314 -3.96 -8.37 8.99
CA CYS A 314 -4.17 -9.71 8.44
C CYS A 314 -5.40 -10.34 9.09
N SER A 315 -6.23 -10.97 8.27
CA SER A 315 -7.24 -11.90 8.74
C SER A 315 -6.54 -13.20 9.13
N LEU A 316 -6.67 -13.60 10.38
CA LEU A 316 -6.35 -14.96 10.78
C LEU A 316 -7.63 -15.78 10.72
N ASN A 317 -7.61 -16.82 9.91
CA ASN A 317 -8.50 -17.95 10.14
C ASN A 317 -7.92 -18.66 11.36
N ASP A 318 -8.34 -18.29 12.56
CA ASP A 318 -7.95 -18.97 13.79
C ASP A 318 -8.49 -20.41 13.69
N SER A 319 -7.72 -21.32 13.07
CA SER A 319 -7.91 -22.77 13.15
C SER A 319 -7.43 -23.29 14.51
N THR A 320 -7.52 -22.46 15.56
CA THR A 320 -7.39 -22.93 16.92
C THR A 320 -8.67 -23.68 17.23
N THR A 321 -8.68 -24.98 16.93
CA THR A 321 -9.51 -25.94 17.65
C THR A 321 -9.16 -25.76 19.13
N SER A 322 -9.94 -24.92 19.82
CA SER A 322 -9.87 -24.75 21.26
C SER A 322 -10.08 -26.12 21.89
N SER A 323 -8.97 -26.81 22.13
CA SER A 323 -8.96 -28.05 22.88
C SER A 323 -9.13 -27.64 24.33
N ALA A 324 -10.37 -27.32 24.71
CA ALA A 324 -10.73 -27.29 26.11
C ALA A 324 -10.55 -28.72 26.62
N ILE A 325 -9.38 -28.99 27.20
CA ILE A 325 -9.12 -30.20 27.97
C ILE A 325 -10.14 -30.18 29.10
N ARG A 326 -11.25 -30.89 28.90
CA ARG A 326 -12.13 -31.24 30.01
C ARG A 326 -11.33 -32.19 30.89
N LEU A 327 -10.83 -31.68 32.01
CA LEU A 327 -10.38 -32.50 33.13
C LEU A 327 -11.57 -33.33 33.62
N ARG A 328 -11.77 -34.50 33.01
CA ARG A 328 -12.60 -35.56 33.59
C ARG A 328 -11.82 -36.13 34.77
N ILE A 329 -12.15 -35.67 35.97
CA ILE A 329 -11.66 -36.31 37.19
C ILE A 329 -12.19 -37.76 37.15
N PRO A 330 -11.32 -38.79 37.21
CA PRO A 330 -11.76 -40.16 37.25
C PRO A 330 -12.43 -40.44 38.61
N SER A 331 -13.68 -40.89 38.54
CA SER A 331 -14.45 -41.64 39.54
C SER A 331 -13.94 -41.61 41.00
N ILE A 332 -14.60 -40.79 41.83
CA ILE A 332 -14.50 -40.74 43.30
C ILE A 332 -15.04 -42.01 44.00
N ASN A 333 -15.43 -43.05 43.25
CA ASN A 333 -15.84 -44.36 43.80
C ASN A 333 -14.74 -45.09 44.60
N ILE A 334 -13.49 -44.58 44.62
CA ILE A 334 -12.39 -45.12 45.44
C ILE A 334 -12.32 -44.44 46.83
N LEU A 335 -12.87 -43.24 47.01
CA LEU A 335 -12.85 -42.53 48.30
C LEU A 335 -14.09 -42.79 49.16
N PHE A 336 -15.17 -43.34 48.57
CA PHE A 336 -16.42 -43.64 49.26
C PHE A 336 -16.46 -44.99 49.99
N GLU A 337 -15.43 -45.83 49.88
CA GLU A 337 -15.34 -47.07 50.67
C GLU A 337 -14.50 -46.95 51.95
N LEU A 338 -13.74 -45.85 52.15
CA LEU A 338 -12.80 -45.79 53.28
C LEU A 338 -13.35 -45.17 54.57
N LEU A 339 -14.48 -44.45 54.56
CA LEU A 339 -14.96 -43.74 55.77
C LEU A 339 -16.49 -43.70 55.85
N THR A 340 -17.07 -44.80 56.32
CA THR A 340 -18.39 -44.83 56.99
C THR A 340 -18.27 -44.01 58.29
N VAL A 341 -19.19 -43.13 58.73
CA VAL A 341 -20.57 -43.35 59.19
C VAL A 341 -21.24 -41.97 59.46
N ASN A 342 -22.58 -41.90 59.30
CA ASN A 342 -23.59 -40.95 59.83
C ASN A 342 -24.13 -39.78 58.96
N TRP A 343 -25.43 -39.52 59.19
CA TRP A 343 -26.48 -38.95 58.32
C TRP A 343 -26.24 -37.58 57.65
N TRP A 344 -25.13 -36.89 57.92
CA TRP A 344 -24.76 -35.65 57.24
C TRP A 344 -24.19 -35.92 55.84
N SER A 345 -23.73 -37.15 55.59
CA SER A 345 -23.22 -37.57 54.27
C SER A 345 -24.31 -37.58 53.19
N SER A 346 -25.58 -37.82 53.54
CA SER A 346 -26.70 -37.79 52.58
C SER A 346 -26.89 -36.40 51.95
N ILE A 347 -26.81 -35.33 52.75
CA ILE A 347 -27.02 -33.95 52.29
C ILE A 347 -25.85 -33.50 51.39
N TRP A 348 -24.61 -33.81 51.77
CA TRP A 348 -23.44 -33.47 50.95
C TRP A 348 -23.37 -34.28 49.66
N THR A 349 -23.75 -35.55 49.69
CA THR A 349 -23.79 -36.39 48.49
C THR A 349 -24.89 -35.93 47.52
N TRP A 350 -26.06 -35.52 48.04
CA TRP A 350 -27.10 -34.86 47.23
C TRP A 350 -26.59 -33.54 46.68
N TRP A 351 -26.01 -32.65 47.50
CA TRP A 351 -25.57 -31.34 47.04
C TRP A 351 -24.51 -31.42 45.92
N VAL A 352 -23.55 -32.33 46.04
CA VAL A 352 -22.51 -32.56 45.02
C VAL A 352 -23.08 -33.24 43.77
N SER A 353 -24.02 -34.17 43.91
CA SER A 353 -24.66 -34.80 42.74
C SER A 353 -25.52 -33.80 41.99
N ASN A 354 -26.25 -32.92 42.69
CA ASN A 354 -27.02 -31.84 42.07
C ASN A 354 -26.11 -30.85 41.36
N LEU A 355 -25.01 -30.42 41.99
CA LEU A 355 -24.05 -29.50 41.39
C LEU A 355 -23.42 -30.09 40.10
N SER A 356 -23.11 -31.38 40.13
CA SER A 356 -22.55 -32.10 38.97
C SER A 356 -23.58 -32.27 37.84
N PHE A 357 -24.85 -32.52 38.19
CA PHE A 357 -25.94 -32.64 37.22
C PHE A 357 -26.33 -31.28 36.62
N TYR A 358 -26.37 -30.21 37.42
CA TYR A 358 -26.60 -28.85 36.97
C TYR A 358 -25.44 -28.34 36.08
N SER A 359 -24.19 -28.69 36.40
CA SER A 359 -23.04 -28.38 35.56
C SER A 359 -23.09 -29.12 34.21
N TRP A 360 -23.58 -30.36 34.20
CA TRP A 360 -23.76 -31.14 32.99
C TRP A 360 -24.93 -30.65 32.11
N LEU A 361 -26.07 -30.29 32.72
CA LEU A 361 -27.26 -29.80 32.01
C LEU A 361 -27.14 -28.34 31.56
N ASN A 362 -26.41 -27.49 32.30
CA ASN A 362 -26.18 -26.08 31.96
C ASN A 362 -24.81 -25.84 31.30
N ALA A 363 -24.16 -26.87 30.75
CA ALA A 363 -23.01 -26.65 29.90
C ALA A 363 -23.46 -25.78 28.71
N PRO A 364 -22.94 -24.56 28.52
CA PRO A 364 -23.33 -23.75 27.38
C PRO A 364 -23.00 -24.53 26.12
N VAL A 365 -24.00 -24.65 25.22
CA VAL A 365 -23.78 -25.11 23.86
C VAL A 365 -22.76 -24.14 23.26
N VAL A 366 -21.55 -24.64 22.99
CA VAL A 366 -20.61 -23.93 22.13
C VAL A 366 -21.22 -24.04 20.74
N GLU A 367 -22.09 -23.09 20.39
CA GLU A 367 -22.38 -22.84 18.99
C GLU A 367 -21.02 -22.61 18.34
N THR A 368 -20.69 -23.41 17.33
CA THR A 368 -19.66 -23.08 16.36
C THR A 368 -20.15 -21.87 15.58
N ALA A 369 -20.23 -20.73 16.25
CA ALA A 369 -20.19 -19.44 15.60
C ALA A 369 -18.87 -19.43 14.86
N ASN A 370 -18.93 -19.28 13.53
CA ASN A 370 -17.78 -18.86 12.74
C ASN A 370 -17.10 -17.76 13.55
N ALA A 371 -15.87 -18.03 14.03
CA ALA A 371 -15.12 -17.02 14.74
C ALA A 371 -15.15 -15.77 13.84
N PRO A 372 -15.58 -14.60 14.34
CA PRO A 372 -15.54 -13.39 13.54
C PRO A 372 -14.13 -13.27 12.99
N GLU A 373 -13.97 -12.94 11.70
CA GLU A 373 -12.66 -12.68 11.12
C GLU A 373 -12.01 -11.53 11.90
N VAL A 374 -11.19 -11.87 12.90
CA VAL A 374 -10.52 -10.87 13.73
C VAL A 374 -9.28 -10.45 12.98
N ASN A 375 -9.34 -9.25 12.40
CA ASN A 375 -8.16 -8.60 11.84
C ASN A 375 -7.17 -8.28 12.96
N LYS A 376 -5.97 -8.85 12.90
CA LYS A 376 -4.86 -8.56 13.82
C LYS A 376 -3.76 -7.80 13.08
N ASN A 377 -3.01 -6.99 13.81
CA ASN A 377 -1.81 -6.36 13.26
C ASN A 377 -0.78 -7.44 12.92
N CYS A 378 -0.27 -7.40 11.71
CA CYS A 378 0.71 -8.34 11.19
C CYS A 378 1.78 -7.58 10.42
N ILE A 379 2.87 -8.27 10.09
CA ILE A 379 3.89 -7.74 9.19
C ILE A 379 3.61 -8.34 7.82
N LYS A 380 3.47 -7.49 6.80
CA LYS A 380 3.42 -7.95 5.40
C LYS A 380 4.74 -7.59 4.74
N ARG A 381 5.30 -8.56 4.02
CA ARG A 381 6.44 -8.33 3.13
C ARG A 381 5.88 -8.11 1.73
N GLN A 382 6.26 -7.01 1.11
CA GLN A 382 5.91 -6.69 -0.27
C GLN A 382 7.19 -6.54 -1.07
N ALA A 383 7.16 -6.98 -2.33
CA ALA A 383 8.26 -6.80 -3.25
C ALA A 383 7.85 -5.83 -4.36
N GLN A 384 8.76 -5.00 -4.81
CA GLN A 384 8.62 -4.18 -6.01
C GLN A 384 9.74 -4.51 -6.98
N TYR A 385 9.43 -4.51 -8.27
CA TYR A 385 10.42 -4.71 -9.32
C TYR A 385 10.69 -3.38 -10.02
N TYR A 386 11.92 -3.22 -10.47
CA TYR A 386 12.33 -2.06 -11.27
C TYR A 386 13.46 -2.46 -12.22
N ILE A 387 13.65 -1.66 -13.28
CA ILE A 387 14.73 -1.84 -14.25
C ILE A 387 15.91 -0.92 -13.85
N PRO A 388 17.04 -1.46 -13.35
CA PRO A 388 18.15 -0.67 -12.82
C PRO A 388 19.04 -0.04 -13.90
N THR A 389 19.17 -0.69 -15.06
CA THR A 389 20.09 -0.29 -16.13
C THR A 389 19.36 -0.12 -17.45
N ASP A 390 19.78 0.87 -18.23
CA ASP A 390 19.31 1.06 -19.60
C ASP A 390 20.04 0.08 -20.50
N PHE A 391 19.39 -1.04 -20.82
CA PHE A 391 19.76 -1.91 -21.92
C PHE A 391 18.91 -1.59 -23.15
N SER A 392 19.47 -1.79 -24.34
CA SER A 392 18.73 -1.63 -25.60
C SER A 392 18.01 -2.91 -25.98
N GLU A 393 18.72 -4.03 -25.95
CA GLU A 393 18.28 -5.31 -26.51
C GLU A 393 19.00 -6.46 -25.82
N ILE A 394 18.25 -7.50 -25.48
CA ILE A 394 18.73 -8.71 -24.82
C ILE A 394 18.08 -9.90 -25.51
N GLU A 395 18.88 -10.92 -25.79
CA GLU A 395 18.42 -12.19 -26.32
C GLU A 395 18.85 -13.31 -25.37
N GLY A 396 18.02 -14.34 -25.27
CA GLY A 396 18.31 -15.48 -24.41
C GLY A 396 17.46 -16.70 -24.78
N VAL A 397 17.75 -17.81 -24.11
CA VAL A 397 17.08 -19.09 -24.33
C VAL A 397 16.63 -19.64 -22.98
N ILE A 398 15.36 -20.04 -22.90
CA ILE A 398 14.79 -20.70 -21.74
C ILE A 398 14.76 -22.20 -22.05
N GLU A 399 15.46 -22.98 -21.23
CA GLU A 399 15.51 -24.43 -21.34
C GLU A 399 14.56 -25.06 -20.31
N CYS A 400 13.52 -25.75 -20.77
CA CYS A 400 12.73 -26.59 -19.89
C CYS A 400 13.42 -27.95 -19.71
N ILE A 401 13.83 -28.27 -18.47
CA ILE A 401 14.53 -29.53 -18.16
C ILE A 401 13.60 -30.75 -18.32
N ASN A 402 12.30 -30.57 -18.04
CA ASN A 402 11.32 -31.66 -17.95
C ASN A 402 10.78 -32.13 -19.31
N VAL A 403 10.59 -31.19 -20.23
CA VAL A 403 10.16 -31.44 -21.61
C VAL A 403 11.25 -30.78 -22.44
N ASN A 404 12.07 -31.57 -23.15
CA ASN A 404 13.20 -31.12 -23.98
C ASN A 404 12.77 -30.08 -25.04
N CYS A 405 12.51 -28.86 -24.57
CA CYS A 405 11.88 -27.76 -25.26
C CYS A 405 12.65 -26.50 -24.90
N THR A 406 13.07 -25.79 -25.93
CA THR A 406 13.82 -24.55 -25.83
C THR A 406 12.96 -23.43 -26.36
N ARG A 407 12.79 -22.35 -25.57
CA ARG A 407 12.08 -21.14 -26.01
C ARG A 407 13.10 -20.01 -26.15
N ASN A 408 13.25 -19.48 -27.35
CA ASN A 408 14.08 -18.30 -27.55
C ASN A 408 13.26 -17.05 -27.20
N TYR A 409 13.88 -16.08 -26.54
CA TYR A 409 13.25 -14.80 -26.26
C TYR A 409 14.17 -13.65 -26.62
N LYS A 410 13.53 -12.53 -26.91
CA LYS A 410 14.16 -11.26 -27.25
C LYS A 410 13.42 -10.13 -26.55
N ALA A 411 14.13 -9.38 -25.73
CA ALA A 411 13.59 -8.27 -24.95
C ALA A 411 14.25 -6.95 -25.38
N ILE A 412 13.44 -5.96 -25.72
CA ILE A 412 13.87 -4.64 -26.20
C ILE A 412 13.21 -3.58 -25.34
N LYS A 413 14.01 -2.69 -24.74
CA LYS A 413 13.47 -1.53 -24.03
C LYS A 413 13.08 -0.46 -25.04
N LEU A 414 11.84 0.05 -24.95
CA LEU A 414 11.33 1.07 -25.87
C LEU A 414 11.83 2.47 -25.45
N ASN A 415 13.13 2.69 -25.64
CA ASN A 415 13.79 3.94 -25.34
C ASN A 415 14.52 4.45 -26.59
N ASN A 416 13.95 5.47 -27.24
CA ASN A 416 14.58 6.12 -28.38
C ASN A 416 15.01 7.55 -28.00
N SER A 417 16.03 8.06 -28.71
CA SER A 417 16.54 9.43 -28.63
C SER A 417 15.47 10.53 -28.59
N LYS A 418 14.28 10.30 -29.18
CA LYS A 418 13.16 11.25 -29.22
C LYS A 418 12.07 11.00 -28.17
N LEU A 419 11.96 9.78 -27.65
CA LEU A 419 10.87 9.37 -26.76
C LEU A 419 11.34 8.30 -25.77
N LYS A 420 11.38 8.68 -24.49
CA LYS A 420 11.64 7.76 -23.38
C LYS A 420 10.31 7.19 -22.88
N SER A 421 10.25 5.87 -22.70
CA SER A 421 9.10 5.19 -22.10
C SER A 421 9.56 4.12 -21.11
N ASN A 422 8.70 3.81 -20.15
CA ASN A 422 8.89 2.74 -19.18
C ASN A 422 8.68 1.33 -19.77
N LEU A 423 8.23 1.24 -21.02
CA LEU A 423 7.86 -0.03 -21.63
C LEU A 423 9.06 -0.86 -22.08
N MET A 424 8.93 -2.17 -21.89
CA MET A 424 9.77 -3.19 -22.50
C MET A 424 8.91 -4.10 -23.37
N PHE A 425 9.38 -4.35 -24.58
CA PHE A 425 8.75 -5.26 -25.51
C PHE A 425 9.50 -6.59 -25.53
N VAL A 426 8.79 -7.70 -25.36
CA VAL A 426 9.36 -9.04 -25.29
C VAL A 426 8.68 -9.95 -26.31
N MET A 427 9.47 -10.55 -27.19
CA MET A 427 9.05 -11.60 -28.11
C MET A 427 9.60 -12.92 -27.59
N VAL A 428 8.77 -13.95 -27.45
CA VAL A 428 9.21 -15.27 -27.00
C VAL A 428 8.48 -16.36 -27.77
N ASP A 429 9.15 -17.47 -28.06
CA ASP A 429 8.49 -18.64 -28.65
C ASP A 429 7.32 -19.12 -27.76
N ALA A 430 6.29 -19.70 -28.39
CA ALA A 430 5.12 -20.22 -27.70
C ALA A 430 5.47 -21.08 -26.47
N LYS A 431 4.63 -21.00 -25.43
CA LYS A 431 4.73 -21.88 -24.26
C LYS A 431 4.73 -23.36 -24.65
N CYS A 432 5.60 -24.15 -24.02
CA CYS A 432 5.63 -25.60 -24.22
C CYS A 432 4.65 -26.29 -23.26
N ASP A 433 3.81 -27.17 -23.79
CA ASP A 433 2.87 -27.96 -23.00
C ASP A 433 3.63 -28.92 -22.05
N GLY A 434 3.34 -28.84 -20.75
CA GLY A 434 3.92 -29.73 -19.75
C GLY A 434 5.28 -29.31 -19.20
N CYS A 435 5.78 -28.10 -19.49
CA CYS A 435 6.81 -27.48 -18.64
C CYS A 435 6.18 -27.19 -17.29
N LEU A 436 6.27 -28.14 -16.37
CA LEU A 436 5.94 -27.90 -14.98
C LEU A 436 6.86 -26.79 -14.48
N GLU A 437 6.23 -25.77 -13.93
CA GLU A 437 6.85 -24.86 -12.97
C GLU A 437 7.33 -25.73 -11.81
N GLU A 438 8.51 -26.34 -11.96
CA GLU A 438 9.30 -26.61 -10.76
C GLU A 438 9.39 -25.25 -10.11
N LYS A 439 8.75 -25.12 -8.93
CA LYS A 439 8.90 -23.98 -8.05
C LYS A 439 10.40 -23.74 -7.96
N SER A 440 10.90 -22.82 -8.79
CA SER A 440 12.32 -22.59 -8.93
C SER A 440 12.80 -22.31 -7.52
N GLY A 441 13.72 -23.15 -7.04
CA GLY A 441 14.07 -23.26 -5.63
C GLY A 441 14.22 -21.89 -4.97
N ASP A 442 13.61 -21.76 -3.80
CA ASP A 442 13.74 -20.64 -2.85
C ASP A 442 13.24 -19.25 -3.24
N ILE A 443 12.85 -18.98 -4.50
CA ILE A 443 12.40 -17.62 -4.89
C ILE A 443 11.07 -17.66 -5.63
N ASP A 444 9.98 -17.70 -4.87
CA ASP A 444 8.68 -17.21 -5.34
C ASP A 444 8.84 -15.74 -5.77
N LEU A 445 8.98 -15.49 -7.07
CA LEU A 445 8.97 -14.14 -7.64
C LEU A 445 7.54 -13.61 -7.62
N LEU A 446 7.06 -13.27 -6.43
CA LEU A 446 5.74 -12.71 -6.23
C LEU A 446 5.86 -11.30 -5.68
N GLN A 447 5.08 -10.41 -6.27
CA GLN A 447 5.02 -9.00 -5.87
C GLN A 447 3.99 -8.76 -4.76
N GLU A 448 2.99 -9.64 -4.66
CA GLU A 448 1.87 -9.50 -3.73
C GLU A 448 2.31 -9.45 -2.27
N PRO A 449 1.63 -8.65 -1.44
CA PRO A 449 1.94 -8.54 -0.02
C PRO A 449 1.62 -9.86 0.68
N LYS A 450 2.66 -10.62 1.03
CA LYS A 450 2.54 -11.88 1.78
C LYS A 450 2.72 -11.63 3.27
N VAL A 451 1.98 -12.37 4.09
CA VAL A 451 2.19 -12.36 5.54
C VAL A 451 3.60 -12.86 5.81
N PHE A 452 4.38 -12.04 6.50
CA PHE A 452 5.72 -12.41 6.90
C PHE A 452 5.63 -13.26 8.17
N GLU A 453 5.73 -14.58 8.00
CA GLU A 453 5.81 -15.51 9.12
C GLU A 453 7.14 -15.32 9.84
N LYS A 454 7.06 -14.91 11.11
CA LYS A 454 8.19 -14.53 11.97
C LYS A 454 9.26 -15.61 12.13
N GLU A 455 8.98 -16.84 11.72
CA GLU A 455 9.86 -18.00 11.87
C GLU A 455 10.99 -18.05 10.84
N SER A 456 10.91 -17.28 9.74
CA SER A 456 11.85 -17.38 8.61
C SER A 456 13.13 -16.54 8.70
N GLU A 457 13.18 -15.51 9.57
CA GLU A 457 14.40 -14.73 9.81
C GLU A 457 14.67 -14.56 11.30
N HIS A 458 15.84 -15.03 11.75
CA HIS A 458 16.34 -14.79 13.09
C HIS A 458 16.46 -13.27 13.34
N PHE A 459 15.43 -12.64 13.90
CA PHE A 459 15.50 -11.26 14.44
C PHE A 459 16.71 -11.10 15.38
N CYS A 460 17.11 -12.18 16.05
CA CYS A 460 18.31 -12.28 16.88
C CYS A 460 19.62 -12.00 16.14
N ASN A 461 19.67 -12.20 14.82
CA ASN A 461 20.86 -11.96 13.99
C ASN A 461 20.88 -10.56 13.36
N LYS A 462 19.81 -9.76 13.50
CA LYS A 462 19.77 -8.40 12.95
C LYS A 462 20.64 -7.48 13.80
N GLN A 463 21.59 -6.79 13.15
CA GLN A 463 22.41 -5.77 13.82
C GLN A 463 21.52 -4.63 14.32
N ALA A 464 21.76 -4.19 15.56
CA ALA A 464 21.05 -3.06 16.12
C ALA A 464 21.34 -1.79 15.31
N ARG A 465 20.28 -1.05 14.96
CA ARG A 465 20.42 0.26 14.31
C ARG A 465 21.09 1.26 15.25
N TYR A 466 21.83 2.21 14.67
CA TYR A 466 22.46 3.29 15.44
C TYR A 466 21.43 4.05 16.28
N ARG A 467 21.72 4.19 17.58
CA ARG A 467 20.89 4.93 18.53
C ARG A 467 21.77 5.81 19.40
N ARG A 468 21.30 7.02 19.65
CA ARG A 468 21.90 7.93 20.61
C ARG A 468 21.24 7.77 21.99
N VAL A 469 22.05 7.68 23.03
CA VAL A 469 21.57 7.75 24.43
C VAL A 469 21.34 9.21 24.80
N THR A 470 20.19 9.49 25.41
CA THR A 470 19.81 10.84 25.85
C THR A 470 20.01 10.99 27.35
N GLU A 471 20.67 12.09 27.75
CA GLU A 471 20.85 12.60 29.13
C GLU A 471 21.56 11.66 30.13
N PRO A 472 22.14 12.18 31.23
CA PRO A 472 22.64 11.34 32.31
C PRO A 472 21.49 10.58 32.95
N CYS A 473 21.63 9.25 33.02
CA CYS A 473 20.75 8.39 33.78
C CYS A 473 21.00 8.66 35.27
N TYR A 474 19.98 9.16 35.97
CA TYR A 474 20.00 9.27 37.43
C TYR A 474 19.41 7.98 38.00
N ASP A 475 20.28 7.01 38.27
CA ASP A 475 19.93 5.67 38.75
C ASP A 475 20.01 5.54 40.28
N TYR A 476 20.66 6.48 40.95
CA TYR A 476 20.88 6.46 42.39
C TYR A 476 20.54 7.80 43.03
N HIS A 477 19.81 7.76 44.14
CA HIS A 477 19.61 8.90 45.02
C HIS A 477 19.99 8.51 46.46
N GLU A 478 20.73 9.36 47.18
CA GLU A 478 21.22 9.05 48.54
C GLU A 478 20.12 8.75 49.59
N LYS A 479 18.87 9.12 49.30
CA LYS A 479 17.69 8.84 50.13
C LYS A 479 16.91 7.59 49.69
N GLU A 480 17.41 6.84 48.72
CA GLU A 480 16.79 5.61 48.25
C GLU A 480 17.04 4.50 49.29
N GLU A 481 15.98 4.07 49.97
CA GLU A 481 16.03 2.94 50.91
C GLU A 481 16.07 1.62 50.11
N SER A 482 17.07 0.79 50.38
CA SER A 482 17.31 -0.50 49.71
C SER A 482 16.41 -1.64 50.19
N ASP A 483 15.28 -1.35 50.84
CA ASP A 483 14.40 -2.35 51.43
C ASP A 483 13.48 -2.95 50.35
N CYS A 484 14.06 -3.81 49.52
CA CYS A 484 13.31 -4.94 48.99
C CYS A 484 12.84 -5.74 50.20
N SER A 485 11.58 -5.55 50.64
CA SER A 485 10.95 -6.36 51.67
C SER A 485 10.86 -7.81 51.20
N GLY A 486 11.98 -8.53 51.27
CA GLY A 486 12.04 -9.97 51.08
C GLY A 486 11.21 -10.60 52.19
N PRO A 487 10.40 -11.64 51.90
CA PRO A 487 9.68 -12.37 52.91
C PRO A 487 10.66 -13.25 53.68
N LEU A 488 11.58 -12.65 54.43
CA LEU A 488 12.34 -13.32 55.46
C LEU A 488 11.82 -12.83 56.81
N SER A 489 11.02 -13.71 57.42
CA SER A 489 10.94 -13.85 58.86
C SER A 489 10.57 -12.60 59.64
N THR A 490 9.31 -12.18 59.56
CA THR A 490 8.67 -11.81 60.83
C THR A 490 8.57 -13.12 61.62
N PRO A 491 9.20 -13.25 62.80
CA PRO A 491 8.88 -14.33 63.69
C PRO A 491 7.50 -13.97 64.24
N VAL A 492 6.44 -14.29 63.47
CA VAL A 492 5.15 -14.59 64.06
C VAL A 492 5.32 -15.95 64.73
N SER A 493 6.12 -15.86 65.79
CA SER A 493 6.19 -16.62 67.00
C SER A 493 5.68 -18.05 66.85
N VAL A 494 6.60 -18.96 66.56
CA VAL A 494 6.47 -20.37 66.93
C VAL A 494 5.96 -20.50 68.37
N ALA A 495 6.31 -19.57 69.26
CA ALA A 495 5.76 -19.52 70.61
C ALA A 495 4.25 -19.24 70.68
N VAL A 496 3.65 -18.46 69.77
CA VAL A 496 2.18 -18.29 69.70
C VAL A 496 1.50 -19.60 69.30
N ILE A 497 2.07 -20.34 68.34
CA ILE A 497 1.54 -21.65 67.93
C ILE A 497 1.71 -22.67 69.05
N VAL A 498 2.88 -22.71 69.71
CA VAL A 498 3.12 -23.61 70.85
C VAL A 498 2.19 -23.29 72.03
N ILE A 499 2.01 -22.01 72.37
CA ILE A 499 1.07 -21.61 73.43
C ILE A 499 -0.37 -22.01 73.06
N ALA A 500 -0.80 -21.78 71.81
CA ALA A 500 -2.13 -22.19 71.36
C ALA A 500 -2.32 -23.71 71.46
N THR A 501 -1.32 -24.51 71.05
CA THR A 501 -1.39 -25.98 71.15
C THR A 501 -1.44 -26.45 72.60
N ILE A 502 -0.63 -25.89 73.50
CA ILE A 502 -0.66 -26.23 74.93
C ILE A 502 -2.01 -25.88 75.56
N VAL A 503 -2.58 -24.72 75.24
CA VAL A 503 -3.91 -24.31 75.73
C VAL A 503 -4.99 -25.26 75.23
N THR A 504 -4.96 -25.67 73.95
CA THR A 504 -5.94 -26.63 73.42
C THR A 504 -5.83 -28.01 74.08
N VAL A 505 -4.61 -28.51 74.33
CA VAL A 505 -4.39 -29.79 75.00
C VAL A 505 -4.87 -29.74 76.46
N LEU A 506 -4.59 -28.66 77.18
CA LEU A 506 -5.08 -28.44 78.55
C LEU A 506 -6.60 -28.33 78.61
N CYS A 507 -7.24 -27.65 77.65
CA CYS A 507 -8.70 -27.57 77.57
C CYS A 507 -9.37 -28.91 77.26
N THR A 508 -8.70 -29.81 76.52
CA THR A 508 -9.22 -31.18 76.29
C THR A 508 -9.03 -32.12 77.48
N TRP A 509 -8.11 -31.82 78.40
CA TRP A 509 -7.87 -32.62 79.61
C TRP A 509 -8.77 -32.22 80.79
N ILE A 510 -9.37 -31.03 80.77
CA ILE A 510 -10.30 -30.52 81.79
C ILE A 510 -11.78 -30.80 81.42
N ARG A 511 -12.02 -31.58 80.35
CA ARG A 511 -13.35 -32.01 79.93
C ARG A 511 -13.54 -33.50 80.15
#